data_AF-A0A5V3MS23-F1
#
_entry.id   AF-A0A5V3MS23-F1
#
_cell.length_a   1.000
_cell.length_b   1.000
_cell.length_c   1.000
_cell.angle_alpha   90.00
_cell.angle_beta   90.00
_cell.angle_gamma   90.00
#
_symmetry.space_group_name_H-M   'P 1'
#
loop_
_entity.id
_entity.type
_entity.pdbx_description
1 polymer ?
#
loop_
_entity_poly.entity_id
_entity_poly.type
_entity_poly.pdbx_seq_one_letter_code
_entity_poly.pdbx_strand_id
1 'polypeptide(L)'
;MNYYYSAKESGFYFADDIKIYEAGKGWPEDAIPVTDNYYRSLLSGQQTGMVIVAGNNGYPVLAERPAPTEKELQQQADQKKQSLMQEANTMISTLQDAADFTMATAEETAALTEWKKYRVLLMRVDTSKVPEIKWPEPPED
;
A
#
# COMPACT_ATOMS: atom_id res chain seq x y z
N MET A 1 14.69 29.68 4.65
CA MET A 1 13.53 28.86 5.00
C MET A 1 13.72 28.37 6.43
N ASN A 2 12.69 28.48 7.28
CA ASN A 2 12.76 28.01 8.65
C ASN A 2 11.90 26.75 8.79
N TYR A 3 12.55 25.62 9.05
CA TYR A 3 11.91 24.33 9.21
C TYR A 3 11.80 23.99 10.69
N TYR A 4 10.70 23.36 11.06
CA TYR A 4 10.49 22.79 12.38
C TYR A 4 10.03 21.35 12.22
N TYR A 5 10.32 20.50 13.19
CA TYR A 5 9.86 19.11 13.21
C TYR A 5 9.13 18.85 14.52
N SER A 6 7.97 18.20 14.43
CA SER A 6 7.23 17.68 15.58
C SER A 6 7.41 16.17 15.62
N ALA A 7 7.92 15.66 16.73
CA ALA A 7 8.08 14.23 16.96
C ALA A 7 6.71 13.55 17.16
N LYS A 8 5.79 14.21 17.86
CA LYS A 8 4.42 13.72 18.10
C LYS A 8 3.64 13.55 16.80
N GLU A 9 3.76 14.50 15.88
CA GLU A 9 3.08 14.45 14.59
C GLU A 9 3.92 13.74 13.51
N SER A 10 5.17 13.39 13.83
CA SER A 10 6.15 12.82 12.89
C SER A 10 6.25 13.62 11.58
N GLY A 11 6.22 14.96 11.69
CA GLY A 11 5.99 15.84 10.55
C GLY A 11 6.78 17.15 10.61
N PHE A 12 7.09 17.69 9.42
CA PHE A 12 7.72 19.00 9.28
C PHE A 12 6.69 20.12 9.17
N TYR A 13 7.03 21.26 9.77
CA TYR A 13 6.26 22.50 9.77
C TYR A 13 7.12 23.62 9.21
N PHE A 14 6.54 24.42 8.32
CA PHE A 14 7.22 25.54 7.66
C PHE A 14 6.79 26.85 8.31
N ALA A 15 7.73 27.64 8.81
CA ALA A 15 7.38 28.90 9.49
C ALA A 15 6.58 29.86 8.60
N ASP A 16 6.85 29.82 7.29
CA ASP A 16 6.17 30.67 6.30
C ASP A 16 4.66 30.34 6.20
N ASP A 17 4.27 29.13 6.60
CA ASP A 17 2.90 28.61 6.57
C ASP A 17 2.21 28.65 7.95
N ILE A 18 2.76 29.35 8.95
CA ILE A 18 2.24 29.34 10.33
C ILE A 18 0.74 29.63 10.43
N LYS A 19 0.24 30.61 9.65
CA LYS A 19 -1.18 30.97 9.63
C LYS A 19 -2.08 29.83 9.14
N ILE A 20 -1.57 28.96 8.27
CA ILE A 20 -2.29 27.79 7.76
C ILE A 20 -2.44 26.76 8.88
N TYR A 21 -1.36 26.50 9.63
CA TYR A 21 -1.41 25.55 10.75
C TYR A 21 -2.31 26.04 11.88
N GLU A 22 -2.23 27.32 12.24
CA GLU A 22 -3.06 27.95 13.28
C GLU A 22 -4.55 27.95 12.95
N ALA A 23 -4.91 28.02 11.66
CA ALA A 23 -6.31 27.88 11.22
C ALA A 23 -6.85 26.45 11.36
N GLY A 24 -5.97 25.46 11.52
CA GLY A 24 -6.29 24.04 11.67
C GLY A 24 -6.05 23.52 13.08
N LYS A 25 -5.18 22.52 13.20
CA LYS A 25 -4.83 21.88 14.49
C LYS A 25 -3.90 22.73 15.37
N GLY A 26 -3.36 23.83 14.86
CA GLY A 26 -2.39 24.66 15.54
C GLY A 26 -0.94 24.31 15.24
N TRP A 27 -0.04 25.14 15.76
CA TRP A 27 1.40 24.89 15.77
C TRP A 27 1.76 23.89 16.88
N PRO A 28 2.55 22.83 16.62
CA PRO A 28 2.87 21.84 17.64
C PRO A 28 3.73 22.42 18.77
N GLU A 29 3.40 22.07 20.01
CA GLU A 29 4.18 22.47 21.19
C GLU A 29 5.58 21.85 21.22
N ASP A 30 5.76 20.69 20.59
CA ASP A 30 7.02 19.96 20.52
C ASP A 30 7.83 20.28 19.25
N ALA A 31 7.43 21.30 18.49
CA ALA A 31 8.11 21.70 17.27
C ALA A 31 9.53 22.24 17.57
N ILE A 32 10.55 21.53 17.11
CA ILE A 32 11.95 21.93 17.27
C ILE A 32 12.55 22.42 15.94
N PRO A 33 13.42 23.44 15.95
CA PRO A 33 13.97 24.01 14.72
C PRO A 33 14.94 23.03 14.04
N VAL A 34 14.85 22.97 12.71
CA VAL A 34 15.69 22.16 11.82
C VAL A 34 16.35 23.09 10.80
N THR A 35 17.66 22.94 10.61
CA THR A 35 18.40 23.76 9.63
C THR A 35 18.06 23.33 8.19
N ASP A 36 18.15 24.26 7.23
CA ASP A 36 17.89 23.95 5.81
C ASP A 36 18.78 22.80 5.29
N ASN A 37 20.09 22.83 5.63
CA ASN A 37 21.01 21.75 5.26
C ASN A 37 20.60 20.40 5.87
N TYR A 38 20.18 20.38 7.14
CA TYR A 38 19.77 19.13 7.78
C TYR A 38 18.47 18.61 7.18
N TYR A 39 17.46 19.47 6.99
CA TYR A 39 16.23 19.14 6.29
C TYR A 39 16.50 18.53 4.90
N ARG A 40 17.34 19.18 4.09
CA ARG A 40 17.72 18.66 2.76
C ARG A 40 18.41 17.31 2.83
N SER A 41 19.32 17.10 3.80
CA SER A 41 19.99 15.81 3.97
C SER A 41 19.01 14.67 4.26
N LEU A 42 17.96 14.95 5.05
CA LEU A 42 16.90 13.99 5.34
C LEU A 42 16.06 13.68 4.09
N LEU A 43 15.71 14.69 3.29
CA LEU A 43 15.02 14.48 2.02
C LEU A 43 15.85 13.65 1.03
N SER A 44 17.17 13.87 0.96
CA SER A 44 18.06 13.05 0.15
C SER A 44 18.09 11.59 0.62
N GLY A 45 18.06 11.33 1.94
CA GLY A 45 17.94 9.97 2.47
C GLY A 45 16.62 9.29 2.15
N GLN A 46 15.51 10.03 2.04
CA GLN A 46 14.25 9.44 1.58
C GLN A 46 14.33 8.92 0.15
N GLN A 47 15.11 9.58 -0.71
CA GLN A 47 15.33 9.13 -2.11
C GLN A 47 16.13 7.82 -2.19
N THR A 48 16.81 7.42 -1.11
CA THR A 48 17.51 6.13 -1.02
C THR A 48 16.69 5.04 -0.33
N GLY A 49 15.40 5.30 -0.05
CA GLY A 49 14.47 4.33 0.55
C GLY A 49 14.39 4.38 2.08
N MET A 50 15.11 5.28 2.73
CA MET A 50 14.99 5.49 4.18
C MET A 50 13.71 6.27 4.51
N VAL A 51 13.29 6.20 5.76
CA VAL A 51 12.16 6.97 6.30
C VAL A 51 12.67 7.94 7.36
N ILE A 52 12.01 9.09 7.47
CA ILE A 52 12.29 10.06 8.52
C ILE A 52 11.42 9.70 9.71
N VAL A 53 12.04 9.42 10.86
CA VAL A 53 11.36 9.09 12.11
C VAL A 53 11.85 10.01 13.22
N ALA A 54 11.08 10.14 14.28
CA ALA A 54 11.51 10.87 15.45
C ALA A 54 12.61 10.09 16.19
N GLY A 55 13.79 10.69 16.36
CA GLY A 55 14.84 10.17 17.22
C GLY A 55 14.55 10.38 18.70
N ASN A 56 15.34 9.77 19.57
CA ASN A 56 15.18 9.85 21.03
C ASN A 56 15.29 11.28 21.60
N ASN A 57 15.90 12.20 20.85
CA ASN A 57 16.04 13.62 21.20
C ASN A 57 14.96 14.50 20.56
N GLY A 58 13.94 13.91 19.93
CA GLY A 58 12.87 14.62 19.21
C GLY A 58 13.25 15.09 17.80
N TYR A 59 14.53 15.01 17.41
CA TYR A 59 14.97 15.40 16.07
C TYR A 59 14.66 14.32 15.03
N PRO A 60 14.35 14.71 13.79
CA PRO A 60 14.11 13.76 12.72
C PRO A 60 15.41 13.06 12.33
N VAL A 61 15.41 11.73 12.33
CA VAL A 61 16.54 10.90 11.90
C VAL A 61 16.12 10.02 10.74
N LEU A 62 17.09 9.64 9.90
CA LEU A 62 16.88 8.63 8.87
C LEU A 62 16.98 7.25 9.51
N ALA A 63 15.97 6.43 9.29
CA ALA A 63 15.96 5.03 9.64
C ALA A 63 15.63 4.19 8.40
N GLU A 64 16.05 2.94 8.40
CA GLU A 64 15.50 1.97 7.45
C GLU A 64 13.99 1.88 7.64
N ARG A 65 13.25 1.70 6.55
CA ARG A 65 11.82 1.44 6.64
C ARG A 65 11.63 0.15 7.46
N PRO A 66 10.87 0.18 8.56
CA PRO A 66 10.60 -1.04 9.30
C PRO A 66 9.93 -2.05 8.36
N ALA A 67 10.28 -3.33 8.50
CA ALA A 67 9.54 -4.39 7.81
C ALA A 67 8.05 -4.27 8.18
N PRO A 68 7.13 -4.49 7.22
CA PRO A 68 5.71 -4.48 7.53
C PRO A 68 5.39 -5.47 8.66
N THR A 69 4.51 -5.07 9.56
CA THR A 69 3.98 -5.95 10.60
C THR A 69 3.17 -7.09 9.99
N GLU A 70 3.00 -8.20 10.71
CA GLU A 70 2.14 -9.31 10.26
C GLU A 70 0.73 -8.84 9.88
N LYS A 71 0.18 -7.88 10.65
CA LYS A 71 -1.12 -7.27 10.37
C LYS A 71 -1.12 -6.50 9.04
N GLU A 72 -0.09 -5.70 8.78
CA GLU A 72 0.03 -4.97 7.51
C GLU A 72 0.21 -5.93 6.33
N LEU A 73 1.01 -6.98 6.50
CA LEU A 73 1.17 -8.03 5.48
C LEU A 73 -0.17 -8.73 5.22
N GLN A 74 -0.93 -9.08 6.25
CA GLN A 74 -2.24 -9.71 6.11
C GLN A 74 -3.21 -8.79 5.36
N GLN A 75 -3.24 -7.49 5.68
CA GLN A 75 -4.06 -6.51 4.96
C GLN A 75 -3.65 -6.41 3.49
N GLN A 76 -2.36 -6.41 3.17
CA GLN A 76 -1.88 -6.44 1.79
C GLN A 76 -2.30 -7.74 1.07
N ALA A 77 -2.24 -8.89 1.76
CA ALA A 77 -2.71 -10.16 1.23
C ALA A 77 -4.22 -10.17 0.97
N ASP A 78 -5.03 -9.60 1.87
CA ASP A 78 -6.47 -9.44 1.68
C ASP A 78 -6.80 -8.58 0.45
N GLN A 79 -6.11 -7.45 0.29
CA GLN A 79 -6.25 -6.58 -0.88
C GLN A 79 -5.87 -7.30 -2.17
N LYS A 80 -4.76 -8.04 -2.16
CA LYS A 80 -4.34 -8.86 -3.31
C LYS A 80 -5.39 -9.92 -3.66
N LYS A 81 -5.92 -10.64 -2.67
CA LYS A 81 -7.00 -11.63 -2.87
C LYS A 81 -8.22 -10.97 -3.49
N GLN A 82 -8.63 -9.80 -3.01
CA GLN A 82 -9.76 -9.06 -3.56
C GLN A 82 -9.54 -8.67 -5.03
N SER A 83 -8.35 -8.16 -5.38
CA SER A 83 -8.01 -7.79 -6.76
C SER A 83 -8.06 -9.00 -7.70
N LEU A 84 -7.45 -10.13 -7.30
CA LEU A 84 -7.43 -11.35 -8.11
C LEU A 84 -8.85 -11.96 -8.26
N MET A 85 -9.68 -11.86 -7.22
CA MET A 85 -11.08 -12.27 -7.28
C MET A 85 -11.89 -11.38 -8.24
N GLN A 86 -11.62 -10.07 -8.27
CA GLN A 86 -12.27 -9.15 -9.19
C GLN A 86 -11.90 -9.45 -10.64
N GLU A 87 -10.62 -9.65 -10.92
CA GLU A 87 -10.13 -10.07 -12.24
C GLU A 87 -10.79 -11.36 -12.70
N ALA A 88 -10.77 -12.41 -11.86
CA ALA A 88 -11.43 -13.68 -12.17
C ALA A 88 -12.93 -13.52 -12.43
N ASN A 89 -13.62 -12.65 -11.67
CA ASN A 89 -15.04 -12.38 -11.90
C ASN A 89 -15.29 -11.67 -13.23
N THR A 90 -14.44 -10.72 -13.63
CA THR A 90 -14.55 -10.05 -14.94
C THR A 90 -14.41 -11.07 -16.08
N MET A 91 -13.36 -11.90 -16.05
CA MET A 91 -13.13 -12.92 -17.09
C MET A 91 -14.27 -13.93 -17.15
N ILE A 92 -14.72 -14.42 -15.98
CA ILE A 92 -15.87 -15.33 -15.90
C ILE A 92 -17.12 -14.68 -16.48
N SER A 93 -17.39 -13.40 -16.18
CA SER A 93 -18.59 -12.72 -16.69
C SER A 93 -18.58 -12.67 -18.21
N THR A 94 -17.48 -12.23 -18.82
CA THR A 94 -17.35 -12.13 -20.28
C THR A 94 -17.50 -13.49 -20.97
N LEU A 95 -16.84 -14.52 -20.44
CA LEU A 95 -16.93 -15.87 -21.00
C LEU A 95 -18.31 -16.52 -20.75
N GLN A 96 -18.95 -16.19 -19.63
CA GLN A 96 -20.31 -16.66 -19.32
C GLN A 96 -21.33 -16.02 -20.26
N ASP A 97 -21.20 -14.74 -20.60
CA ASP A 97 -22.06 -14.09 -21.60
C ASP A 97 -21.97 -14.83 -22.96
N ALA A 98 -20.75 -15.12 -23.43
CA ALA A 98 -20.56 -15.89 -24.67
C ALA A 98 -21.21 -17.29 -24.60
N ALA A 99 -21.11 -17.97 -23.46
CA ALA A 99 -21.74 -19.28 -23.25
C ALA A 99 -23.27 -19.18 -23.23
N ASP A 100 -23.83 -18.18 -22.55
CA ASP A 100 -25.27 -17.96 -22.39
C ASP A 100 -25.93 -17.61 -23.73
N PHE A 101 -25.23 -16.88 -24.60
CA PHE A 101 -25.67 -16.60 -25.96
C PHE A 101 -25.32 -17.71 -26.97
N THR A 102 -24.77 -18.83 -26.51
CA THR A 102 -24.34 -19.96 -27.36
C THR A 102 -23.32 -19.57 -28.45
N MET A 103 -22.53 -18.52 -28.15
CA MET A 103 -21.48 -17.97 -29.00
C MET A 103 -20.07 -18.44 -28.60
N ALA A 104 -19.93 -19.04 -27.42
CA ALA A 104 -18.64 -19.48 -26.90
C ALA A 104 -17.96 -20.52 -27.80
N THR A 105 -16.68 -20.33 -28.08
CA THR A 105 -15.84 -21.35 -28.70
C THR A 105 -15.52 -22.49 -27.72
N ALA A 106 -14.90 -23.56 -28.23
CA ALA A 106 -14.41 -24.65 -27.38
C ALA A 106 -13.31 -24.16 -26.43
N GLU A 107 -12.46 -23.25 -26.90
CA GLU A 107 -11.39 -22.61 -26.13
C GLU A 107 -11.99 -21.72 -25.02
N GLU A 108 -12.97 -20.87 -25.34
CA GLU A 108 -13.65 -20.02 -24.35
C GLU A 108 -14.39 -20.85 -23.29
N THR A 109 -14.98 -21.98 -23.68
CA THR A 109 -15.63 -22.91 -22.74
C THR A 109 -14.62 -23.56 -21.78
N ALA A 110 -13.44 -23.94 -22.30
CA ALA A 110 -12.35 -24.46 -21.48
C ALA A 110 -11.80 -23.38 -20.54
N ALA A 111 -11.56 -22.17 -21.05
CA ALA A 111 -11.12 -21.02 -20.27
C ALA A 111 -12.12 -20.68 -19.15
N LEU A 112 -13.43 -20.67 -19.42
CA LEU A 112 -14.47 -20.42 -18.42
C LEU A 112 -14.39 -21.41 -17.25
N THR A 113 -14.07 -22.67 -17.55
CA THR A 113 -13.90 -23.71 -16.55
C THR A 113 -12.65 -23.48 -15.70
N GLU A 114 -11.51 -23.17 -16.32
CA GLU A 114 -10.26 -22.86 -15.63
C GLU A 114 -10.39 -21.61 -14.75
N TRP A 115 -10.99 -20.52 -15.25
CA TRP A 115 -11.25 -19.30 -14.48
C TRP A 115 -12.17 -19.55 -13.27
N LYS A 116 -13.22 -20.38 -13.41
CA LYS A 116 -14.07 -20.79 -12.28
C LYS A 116 -13.29 -21.59 -11.23
N LYS A 117 -12.42 -22.52 -11.64
CA LYS A 117 -11.53 -23.25 -10.71
C LYS A 117 -10.58 -22.29 -10.00
N TYR A 118 -9.92 -21.40 -10.74
CA TYR A 118 -9.02 -20.39 -10.21
C TYR A 118 -9.70 -19.51 -9.15
N ARG A 119 -10.91 -19.00 -9.41
CA ARG A 119 -11.69 -18.23 -8.42
C ARG A 119 -11.97 -19.03 -7.14
N VAL A 120 -12.28 -20.32 -7.25
CA VAL A 120 -12.50 -21.19 -6.07
C VAL A 120 -11.20 -21.42 -5.30
N LEU A 121 -10.07 -21.58 -5.99
CA LEU A 121 -8.75 -21.69 -5.35
C LEU A 121 -8.40 -20.39 -4.61
N LEU A 122 -8.60 -19.23 -5.24
CA LEU A 122 -8.40 -17.92 -4.61
C LEU A 122 -9.25 -17.75 -3.36
N MET A 123 -10.54 -18.11 -3.42
CA MET A 123 -11.45 -18.04 -2.27
C MET A 123 -10.90 -18.81 -1.05
N ARG A 124 -10.22 -19.95 -1.29
CA ARG A 124 -9.65 -20.81 -0.25
C ARG A 124 -8.28 -20.34 0.27
N VAL A 125 -7.65 -19.34 -0.36
CA VAL A 125 -6.40 -18.76 0.15
C VAL A 125 -6.64 -18.14 1.52
N ASP A 126 -5.85 -18.59 2.49
CA ASP A 126 -5.84 -18.06 3.86
C ASP A 126 -4.77 -16.96 3.97
N THR A 127 -5.22 -15.72 4.06
CA THR A 127 -4.38 -14.52 4.10
C THR A 127 -3.72 -14.28 5.45
N SER A 128 -4.10 -15.02 6.50
CA SER A 128 -3.44 -14.95 7.80
C SER A 128 -2.07 -15.64 7.82
N LYS A 129 -1.73 -16.44 6.79
CA LYS A 129 -0.48 -17.19 6.67
C LYS A 129 0.70 -16.39 6.10
N VAL A 130 0.64 -15.07 6.21
CA VAL A 130 1.76 -14.21 5.81
C VAL A 130 3.03 -14.52 6.61
N PRO A 131 4.22 -14.34 6.03
CA PRO A 131 4.49 -13.83 4.68
C PRO A 131 4.41 -14.91 3.58
N GLU A 132 4.27 -16.19 3.94
CA GLU A 132 4.36 -17.32 3.01
C GLU A 132 2.99 -17.79 2.49
N ILE A 133 2.40 -17.00 1.59
CA ILE A 133 1.17 -17.37 0.90
C ILE A 133 1.48 -17.88 -0.51
N LYS A 134 1.06 -19.11 -0.81
CA LYS A 134 1.08 -19.67 -2.17
C LYS A 134 -0.19 -19.22 -2.90
N TRP A 135 -0.03 -18.29 -3.82
CA TRP A 135 -1.11 -17.83 -4.68
C TRP A 135 -1.32 -18.82 -5.83
N PRO A 136 -2.57 -19.16 -6.17
CA PRO A 136 -2.83 -19.90 -7.41
C PRO A 136 -2.41 -19.04 -8.61
N GLU A 137 -2.00 -19.70 -9.69
CA GLU A 137 -1.66 -19.02 -10.95
C GLU A 137 -2.93 -18.77 -11.77
N PRO A 138 -3.05 -17.58 -12.40
CA PRO A 138 -4.18 -17.31 -13.28
C PRO A 138 -4.12 -18.22 -14.53
N PRO A 139 -5.27 -18.60 -15.11
CA PRO A 139 -5.31 -19.27 -16.40
C PRO A 139 -4.68 -18.41 -17.50
N GLU A 140 -4.19 -19.06 -18.57
CA GLU A 140 -3.79 -18.37 -19.79
C GLU A 140 -5.04 -17.87 -20.56
N ASP A 141 -4.89 -16.72 -21.23
CA ASP A 141 -5.92 -16.10 -22.09
C ASP A 141 -6.14 -16.88 -23.40
#